data_AF-A0A7L1LVT0-F1
#
_entry.id   AF-A0A7L1LVT0-F1
#
_cell.length_a   1.000
_cell.length_b   1.000
_cell.length_c   1.000
_cell.angle_alpha   90.00
_cell.angle_beta   90.00
_cell.angle_gamma   90.00
#
_symmetry.space_group_name_H-M   'P 1'
#
loop_
_entity.id
_entity.type
_entity.pdbx_description
1 polymer ?
#
loop_
_entity_poly.entity_id
_entity_poly.type
_entity_poly.pdbx_seq_one_letter_code
_entity_poly.pdbx_strand_id
1 'polypeptide(L)'
;ERVDPAAAADPDLHLNRATLLQYLERFQAALEGLSRAAELAPGWDEPRRRHGHLLEFLSRLCALLANRVRHWGALGGTGRDWEGIGRDWDGPGGAGRGCGRSLTPPC
;
A
#
# COMPACT_ATOMS: atom_id res chain seq x y z
N GLU A 1 -23.13 -14.15 -0.58
CA GLU A 1 -23.69 -12.85 -1.01
C GLU A 1 -23.49 -12.62 -2.50
N ARG A 2 -24.56 -12.49 -3.29
CA ARG A 2 -24.47 -12.02 -4.68
C ARG A 2 -24.57 -10.50 -4.60
N VAL A 3 -23.44 -9.80 -4.75
CA VAL A 3 -23.44 -8.32 -4.74
C VAL A 3 -24.26 -7.85 -5.92
N ASP A 4 -25.23 -6.97 -5.66
CA ASP A 4 -26.06 -6.37 -6.71
C ASP A 4 -25.13 -5.64 -7.72
N PRO A 5 -25.19 -5.96 -9.02
CA PRO A 5 -24.38 -5.27 -10.02
C PRO A 5 -24.59 -3.74 -10.04
N ALA A 6 -25.76 -3.25 -9.61
CA ALA A 6 -25.99 -1.82 -9.43
C ALA A 6 -25.15 -1.23 -8.29
N ALA A 7 -25.03 -1.95 -7.17
CA ALA A 7 -24.17 -1.54 -6.05
C ALA A 7 -22.69 -1.59 -6.42
N ALA A 8 -22.27 -2.52 -7.29
CA ALA A 8 -20.89 -2.60 -7.77
C ALA A 8 -20.49 -1.42 -8.68
N ALA A 9 -21.45 -0.68 -9.23
CA ALA A 9 -21.23 0.48 -10.08
C ALA A 9 -21.30 1.82 -9.33
N ASP A 10 -21.62 1.82 -8.04
CA ASP A 10 -21.74 3.03 -7.23
C ASP A 10 -20.35 3.56 -6.81
N PRO A 11 -19.91 4.73 -7.30
CA PRO A 11 -18.63 5.33 -6.93
C PRO A 11 -18.51 5.61 -5.42
N ASP A 12 -19.60 6.01 -4.76
CA ASP A 12 -19.59 6.37 -3.34
C ASP A 12 -19.32 5.14 -2.46
N LEU A 13 -19.87 3.98 -2.85
CA LEU A 13 -19.62 2.72 -2.15
C LEU A 13 -18.12 2.36 -2.19
N HIS A 14 -17.47 2.51 -3.34
CA HIS A 14 -16.03 2.24 -3.48
C HIS A 14 -15.19 3.22 -2.67
N LEU A 15 -15.55 4.52 -2.65
CA LEU A 15 -14.86 5.52 -1.84
C LEU A 15 -15.00 5.23 -0.33
N ASN A 16 -16.21 4.92 0.13
CA ASN A 16 -16.49 4.64 1.53
C ASN A 16 -15.76 3.37 2.00
N ARG A 17 -15.81 2.30 1.19
CA ARG A 17 -15.07 1.07 1.46
C ARG A 17 -13.56 1.32 1.50
N ALA A 18 -13.01 2.10 0.56
CA ALA A 18 -11.60 2.43 0.56
C ALA A 18 -11.17 3.22 1.80
N THR A 19 -12.01 4.15 2.25
CA THR A 19 -11.77 4.94 3.46
C THR A 19 -11.71 4.04 4.70
N LEU A 20 -12.65 3.09 4.84
CA LEU A 20 -12.62 2.10 5.92
C LEU A 20 -11.35 1.23 5.86
N LEU A 21 -10.96 0.77 4.67
CA LEU A 21 -9.75 -0.03 4.48
C LEU A 21 -8.47 0.74 4.83
N GLN A 22 -8.44 2.05 4.57
CA GLN A 22 -7.33 2.92 4.98
C GLN A 22 -7.21 2.98 6.51
N TYR A 23 -8.32 3.12 7.24
CA TYR A 23 -8.32 3.08 8.71
C TYR A 23 -7.92 1.72 9.28
N LEU A 24 -8.20 0.63 8.56
CA LEU A 24 -7.76 -0.72 8.89
C LEU A 24 -6.33 -1.03 8.40
N GLU A 25 -5.61 -0.01 7.91
CA GLU A 25 -4.24 -0.13 7.37
C GLU A 25 -4.08 -1.13 6.21
N ARG A 26 -5.19 -1.47 5.54
CA ARG A 26 -5.22 -2.32 4.35
C ARG A 26 -4.98 -1.48 3.10
N PHE A 27 -3.80 -0.88 3.02
CA PHE A 27 -3.50 0.20 2.07
C PHE A 27 -3.61 -0.20 0.59
N GLN A 28 -3.26 -1.43 0.22
CA GLN A 28 -3.43 -1.90 -1.16
C GLN A 28 -4.90 -1.92 -1.60
N ALA A 29 -5.76 -2.56 -0.79
CA ALA A 29 -7.19 -2.62 -1.09
C ALA A 29 -7.85 -1.23 -1.03
N ALA A 30 -7.33 -0.32 -0.20
CA ALA A 30 -7.77 1.07 -0.19
C ALA A 30 -7.44 1.79 -1.51
N LEU A 31 -6.21 1.64 -2.03
CA LEU A 31 -5.81 2.21 -3.32
C LEU A 31 -6.66 1.67 -4.48
N GLU A 32 -6.91 0.36 -4.51
CA GLU A 32 -7.78 -0.27 -5.52
C GLU A 32 -9.20 0.32 -5.49
N GLY A 33 -9.79 0.48 -4.30
CA GLY A 33 -11.11 1.08 -4.15
C GLY A 33 -11.16 2.54 -4.59
N LEU A 34 -10.12 3.32 -4.28
CA LEU A 34 -10.02 4.72 -4.74
C LEU A 34 -9.86 4.82 -6.27
N SER A 35 -9.06 3.94 -6.88
CA SER A 35 -8.95 3.86 -8.35
C SER A 35 -10.30 3.53 -8.98
N ARG A 36 -11.01 2.56 -8.41
CA ARG A 36 -12.31 2.16 -8.92
C ARG A 36 -13.36 3.28 -8.84
N ALA A 37 -13.40 4.01 -7.72
CA ALA A 37 -14.27 5.17 -7.58
C ALA A 37 -13.93 6.27 -8.60
N ALA A 38 -12.63 6.52 -8.87
CA ALA A 38 -12.19 7.47 -9.87
C ALA A 38 -12.56 7.07 -11.31
N GLU A 39 -12.51 5.77 -11.63
CA GLU A 39 -12.92 5.23 -12.94
C GLU A 39 -14.43 5.35 -13.16
N LEU A 40 -15.23 5.08 -12.12
CA LEU A 40 -16.69 5.13 -12.19
C LEU A 40 -17.23 6.56 -12.29
N ALA A 41 -16.53 7.53 -11.69
CA ALA A 41 -16.91 8.95 -11.75
C ALA A 41 -15.70 9.84 -12.10
N PRO A 42 -15.32 9.96 -13.38
CA PRO A 42 -14.17 10.77 -13.79
C PRO A 42 -14.26 12.26 -13.44
N GLY A 43 -15.48 12.81 -13.37
CA GLY A 43 -15.74 14.21 -12.97
C GLY A 43 -15.70 14.46 -11.47
N TRP A 44 -15.54 13.40 -10.65
CA TRP A 44 -15.43 13.50 -9.21
C TRP A 44 -13.96 13.43 -8.80
N ASP A 45 -13.42 14.55 -8.32
CA ASP A 45 -11.98 14.66 -8.04
C ASP A 45 -11.56 14.03 -6.71
N GLU A 46 -12.51 13.82 -5.78
CA GLU A 46 -12.19 13.38 -4.43
C GLU A 46 -11.48 12.01 -4.38
N PRO A 47 -11.91 10.96 -5.10
CA PRO A 47 -11.19 9.68 -5.13
C PRO A 47 -9.76 9.82 -5.65
N ARG A 48 -9.54 10.61 -6.70
CA ARG A 48 -8.20 10.86 -7.27
C ARG A 48 -7.30 11.60 -6.30
N ARG A 49 -7.82 12.62 -5.61
CA ARG A 49 -7.08 13.35 -4.57
C ARG A 49 -6.70 12.45 -3.40
N ARG A 50 -7.63 11.65 -2.89
CA ARG A 50 -7.35 10.69 -1.81
C ARG A 50 -6.35 9.62 -2.22
N HIS A 51 -6.44 9.12 -3.46
CA HIS A 51 -5.48 8.16 -4.01
C HIS A 51 -4.06 8.75 -4.02
N GLY A 52 -3.90 9.98 -4.51
CA GLY A 52 -2.62 10.69 -4.50
C GLY A 52 -2.06 10.89 -3.09
N HIS A 53 -2.88 11.38 -2.15
CA HIS A 53 -2.47 11.56 -0.75
C HIS A 53 -2.04 10.25 -0.09
N LEU A 54 -2.75 9.15 -0.35
CA LEU A 54 -2.39 7.85 0.20
C LEU A 54 -1.05 7.35 -0.35
N LEU A 55 -0.79 7.52 -1.64
CA LEU A 55 0.51 7.17 -2.23
C LEU A 55 1.66 8.00 -1.65
N GLU A 56 1.45 9.30 -1.47
CA GLU A 56 2.45 10.18 -0.87
C GLU A 56 2.76 9.78 0.59
N PHE A 57 1.72 9.48 1.37
CA PHE A 57 1.86 8.99 2.74
C PHE A 57 2.69 7.69 2.79
N LEU A 58 2.34 6.70 1.97
CA LEU A 58 3.04 5.41 1.93
C LEU A 58 4.50 5.56 1.46
N SER A 59 4.74 6.43 0.48
CA SER A 59 6.09 6.73 0.01
C SER A 59 6.96 7.31 1.13
N ARG A 60 6.44 8.28 1.90
CA ARG A 60 7.13 8.87 3.05
C ARG A 60 7.38 7.84 4.16
N LEU A 61 6.39 7.01 4.46
CA LEU A 61 6.52 5.94 5.45
C LEU A 61 7.64 4.95 5.06
N CYS A 62 7.64 4.53 3.80
CA CYS A 62 8.67 3.65 3.26
C CYS A 62 10.06 4.30 3.29
N ALA A 63 10.19 5.59 2.99
CA ALA A 63 11.46 6.30 3.08
C ALA A 63 11.99 6.35 4.53
N LEU A 64 11.12 6.56 5.52
CA LEU A 64 11.50 6.56 6.94
C LEU A 64 11.97 5.17 7.41
N LEU A 65 11.25 4.11 7.00
CA LEU A 65 11.64 2.74 7.32
C LEU A 65 12.97 2.37 6.66
N ALA A 66 13.16 2.73 5.39
CA ALA A 66 14.42 2.52 4.70
C ALA A 66 15.59 3.26 5.38
N ASN A 67 15.37 4.50 5.84
CA ASN A 67 16.40 5.25 6.57
C ASN A 67 16.75 4.56 7.90
N ARG A 68 15.76 4.06 8.66
CA ARG A 68 15.99 3.32 9.90
C ARG A 68 16.79 2.04 9.67
N VAL A 69 16.45 1.26 8.64
CA VAL A 69 17.20 0.04 8.28
C VAL A 69 18.64 0.36 7.89
N ARG A 70 18.86 1.43 7.13
CA ARG A 70 20.21 1.89 6.77
C ARG A 70 21.02 2.32 7.99
N HIS A 71 20.41 3.06 8.91
CA HIS A 71 21.05 3.45 10.16
C HIS A 71 21.39 2.24 11.03
N TRP A 72 20.48 1.27 11.14
CA TRP A 72 20.69 0.01 11.86
C TRP A 72 21.85 -0.81 11.28
N GLY A 73 21.90 -0.97 9.96
CA GLY A 73 23.01 -1.63 9.27
C GLY A 73 24.34 -0.89 9.46
N ALA A 74 24.33 0.44 9.49
CA ALA A 74 25.53 1.25 9.73
C ALA A 74 26.07 1.15 11.17
N LEU A 75 25.21 0.84 12.15
CA LEU A 75 25.61 0.59 13.54
C LEU A 75 26.12 -0.84 13.79
N GLY A 76 26.23 -1.68 12.76
CA GLY A 76 26.74 -3.04 12.90
C GLY A 76 25.72 -4.05 13.43
N GLY A 77 24.41 -3.75 13.35
CA GLY A 77 23.36 -4.69 13.72
C GLY A 77 23.35 -5.89 12.77
N THR A 78 23.81 -7.05 13.23
CA THR A 78 23.59 -8.33 12.53
C THR A 78 22.11 -8.67 12.67
N GLY A 79 21.35 -8.83 11.57
CA GLY A 79 19.88 -8.96 11.55
C GLY A 79 19.28 -10.16 12.31
N ARG A 80 19.47 -10.23 13.62
CA ARG A 80 19.08 -11.32 14.52
C ARG A 80 18.25 -10.86 15.73
N ASP A 81 17.73 -9.66 15.69
CA ASP A 81 17.03 -9.05 16.82
C ASP A 81 15.77 -8.33 16.37
N TRP A 82 14.81 -9.12 15.89
CA TRP A 82 13.38 -8.91 16.16
C TRP A 82 12.82 -10.29 16.52
N GLU A 83 12.68 -10.53 17.82
CA GLU A 83 12.06 -11.70 18.46
C GLU A 83 11.58 -12.82 17.50
N GLY A 84 12.41 -13.86 17.36
CA GLY A 84 11.93 -15.25 17.36
C GLY A 84 10.94 -15.73 16.30
N ILE A 85 10.75 -15.05 15.17
CA ILE A 85 10.00 -15.60 14.02
C ILE A 85 10.80 -15.33 12.74
N GLY A 86 11.67 -16.29 12.40
CA GLY A 86 12.50 -16.25 11.22
C GLY A 86 11.69 -16.10 9.93
N ARG A 87 11.91 -15.00 9.23
CA ARG A 87 12.05 -15.01 7.78
C ARG A 87 13.30 -14.21 7.44
N ASP A 88 14.31 -14.93 6.96
CA ASP A 88 15.52 -14.35 6.38
C ASP A 88 15.13 -13.26 5.37
N TRP A 89 15.64 -12.05 5.57
CA TRP A 89 15.58 -11.01 4.55
C TRP A 89 16.68 -11.19 3.48
N ASP A 90 17.70 -11.99 3.77
CA ASP A 90 18.87 -12.21 2.91
C ASP A 90 18.98 -13.67 2.45
N GLY A 91 18.25 -14.01 1.39
CA GLY A 91 18.67 -15.09 0.48
C GLY A 91 19.81 -14.60 -0.43
N PRO A 92 20.64 -15.49 -1.01
CA PRO A 92 21.80 -15.12 -1.83
C PRO A 92 21.32 -14.51 -3.16
N GLY A 93 21.07 -13.20 -3.11
CA GLY A 93 20.44 -12.43 -4.17
C GLY A 93 20.11 -11.03 -3.65
N GLY A 94 21.06 -10.43 -2.94
CA GLY A 94 20.96 -9.11 -2.32
C GLY A 94 20.89 -7.99 -3.36
N ALA A 95 19.73 -7.84 -3.98
CA ALA A 95 19.28 -6.55 -4.47
C ALA A 95 18.36 -6.00 -3.38
N GLY A 96 18.83 -4.97 -2.66
CA GLY A 96 18.02 -4.21 -1.73
C GLY A 96 16.77 -3.70 -2.44
N ARG A 97 15.66 -4.44 -2.29
CA ARG A 97 14.35 -4.02 -2.77
C ARG A 97 13.82 -3.03 -1.74
N GLY A 98 14.26 -1.79 -1.88
CA GLY A 98 13.52 -0.66 -1.32
C GLY A 98 12.06 -0.73 -1.78
N CYS A 99 11.14 -0.19 -0.98
CA CYS A 99 9.75 -0.01 -1.37
C CYS A 99 9.69 0.67 -2.75
N GLY A 100 9.42 -0.09 -3.81
CA GLY A 100 9.49 0.44 -5.16
C GLY A 100 9.84 -0.60 -6.20
N ARG A 101 9.04 -1.66 -6.33
CA ARG A 101 8.80 -2.32 -7.62
C ARG A 101 7.52 -3.16 -7.56
N SER A 102 6.77 -3.06 -8.65
CA SER A 102 5.55 -3.79 -9.05
C SER A 102 4.26 -3.56 -8.24
N LEU A 103 3.56 -2.48 -8.55
CA LEU A 103 2.09 -2.43 -8.55
C LEU A 103 1.57 -2.70 -9.97
N THR A 104 1.95 -3.84 -10.54
CA THR A 104 1.36 -4.33 -11.80
C THR A 104 0.73 -5.68 -11.51
N PRO A 105 -0.61 -5.83 -11.63
CA PRO A 105 -1.26 -7.10 -11.42
C PRO A 105 -0.86 -8.09 -12.53
N PRO A 106 -0.68 -9.39 -12.24
CA PRO A 106 -0.51 -10.38 -13.29
C PRO A 106 -1.83 -10.56 -14.06
N CYS A 107 -1.70 -10.71 -15.38
CA CYS A 107 -2.77 -11.15 -16.28
C CYS A 107 -3.23 -12.57 -15.96
#